data_AF-A0A9D6ZGB4-F1
#
_entry.id   AF-A0A9D6ZGB4-F1
#
_cell.length_a   1.000
_cell.length_b   1.000
_cell.length_c   1.000
_cell.angle_alpha   90.00
_cell.angle_beta   90.00
_cell.angle_gamma   90.00
#
_symmetry.space_group_name_H-M   'P 1'
#
loop_
_entity.id
_entity.type
_entity.pdbx_description
1 polymer ?
#
loop_
_entity_poly.entity_id
_entity_poly.type
_entity_poly.pdbx_seq_one_letter_code
_entity_poly.pdbx_strand_id
1 'polypeptide(L)' 'MSIIDEHVKAVDAIRIAIKREKETLDYYTKAESVVNDAGAKKMFEHLIHHSKEHIRLLEEEYDLNIMSEM' A
#
# COMPACT_ATOMS: atom_id res chain seq x y z
N MET A 1 -11.45 -17.76 15.15
CA MET A 1 -11.31 -16.97 13.91
C MET A 1 -9.87 -16.49 13.83
N SER A 2 -8.97 -17.34 13.33
CA SER A 2 -7.59 -16.95 12.98
C SER A 2 -7.59 -16.86 11.46
N ILE A 3 -7.58 -15.64 10.89
CA ILE A 3 -7.62 -15.42 9.43
C ILE A 3 -6.19 -15.27 8.88
N ILE A 4 -5.20 -15.85 9.55
CA ILE A 4 -3.86 -15.95 8.99
C ILE A 4 -3.53 -17.43 9.02
N ASP A 5 -3.83 -18.06 7.89
CA ASP A 5 -3.41 -19.41 7.56
C ASP A 5 -1.87 -19.46 7.67
N GLU A 6 -1.34 -20.47 8.35
CA GLU A 6 0.10 -20.71 8.53
C GLU A 6 0.83 -20.96 7.20
N HIS A 7 0.09 -21.04 6.09
CA HIS A 7 0.57 -21.20 4.73
C HIS A 7 0.46 -19.96 3.84
N VAL A 8 0.13 -18.77 4.37
CA VAL A 8 0.29 -17.54 3.57
C VAL A 8 1.78 -17.36 3.28
N LYS A 9 2.21 -17.72 2.07
CA LYS A 9 3.57 -17.46 1.60
C LYS A 9 3.84 -15.96 1.72
N ALA A 10 5.06 -15.59 2.07
CA ALA A 10 5.46 -14.17 2.19
C ALA A 10 5.06 -13.37 0.94
N VAL A 11 5.20 -13.98 -0.24
CA VAL A 11 4.77 -13.44 -1.55
C VAL A 11 3.27 -13.11 -1.59
N ASP A 12 2.41 -13.97 -1.06
CA ASP A 12 0.96 -13.73 -1.05
C ASP A 12 0.58 -12.60 -0.09
N ALA A 13 1.24 -12.51 1.07
CA ALA A 13 1.06 -11.41 2.01
C ALA A 13 1.50 -10.07 1.40
N ILE A 14 2.65 -10.04 0.73
CA ILE A 14 3.17 -8.85 0.05
C ILE A 14 2.21 -8.42 -1.08
N ARG A 15 1.71 -9.37 -1.89
CA ARG A 15 0.73 -9.07 -2.95
C ARG A 15 -0.55 -8.44 -2.39
N ILE A 16 -1.05 -8.96 -1.26
CA ILE A 16 -2.22 -8.40 -0.58
C ILE A 16 -1.91 -6.98 -0.08
N ALA A 17 -0.73 -6.76 0.51
CA ALA A 17 -0.31 -5.45 1.01
C ALA A 17 -0.22 -4.41 -0.13
N ILE A 18 0.41 -4.75 -1.26
CA ILE A 18 0.49 -3.86 -2.44
C ILE A 18 -0.90 -3.45 -2.91
N LYS A 19 -1.84 -4.41 -3.00
CA LYS A 19 -3.22 -4.13 -3.42
C LYS A 19 -3.89 -3.15 -2.46
N ARG A 20 -3.74 -3.35 -1.16
CA ARG A 20 -4.32 -2.47 -0.12
C ARG A 20 -3.75 -1.06 -0.16
N GLU A 21 -2.44 -0.91 -0.36
CA GLU A 21 -1.82 0.40 -0.48
C GLU A 21 -2.25 1.13 -1.75
N LYS A 22 -2.45 0.42 -2.88
CA LYS A 22 -3.01 1.01 -4.11
C LYS A 22 -4.45 1.50 -3.91
N GLU A 23 -5.30 0.71 -3.25
CA GLU A 23 -6.66 1.13 -2.87
C GLU A 23 -6.66 2.37 -1.94
N THR A 24 -5.71 2.41 -1.01
CA THR A 24 -5.53 3.50 -0.05
C THR A 24 -5.07 4.79 -0.74
N LEU A 25 -4.10 4.68 -1.66
CA LEU A 25 -3.62 5.78 -2.49
C LEU A 25 -4.76 6.41 -3.31
N ASP A 26 -5.57 5.57 -3.97
CA ASP A 26 -6.73 6.03 -4.74
C ASP A 26 -7.75 6.74 -3.85
N TYR A 27 -7.99 6.22 -2.66
CA TYR A 27 -8.90 6.83 -1.68
C TYR A 27 -8.40 8.21 -1.25
N TYR A 28 -7.14 8.35 -0.86
CA TYR A 28 -6.58 9.64 -0.44
C TYR A 28 -6.50 10.64 -1.58
N THR A 29 -6.17 10.21 -2.80
CA THR A 29 -6.17 11.08 -3.99
C THR A 29 -7.57 11.63 -4.27
N LYS A 30 -8.61 10.79 -4.15
CA LYS A 30 -9.99 11.25 -4.28
C LYS A 30 -10.36 12.22 -3.15
N ALA A 31 -9.99 11.90 -1.91
CA ALA A 31 -10.28 12.74 -0.75
C ALA A 31 -9.62 14.13 -0.87
N GLU A 32 -8.35 14.19 -1.25
CA GLU A 32 -7.62 15.44 -1.51
C GLU A 32 -8.34 16.31 -2.55
N SER A 33 -8.88 15.70 -3.61
CA SER A 33 -9.55 16.41 -4.70
C SER A 33 -10.87 17.09 -4.29
N VAL A 34 -11.52 16.61 -3.23
CA VAL A 34 -12.85 17.10 -2.79
C VAL A 34 -12.80 17.96 -1.54
N VAL A 35 -11.69 17.96 -0.78
CA VAL A 35 -11.55 18.83 0.39
C VAL A 35 -11.18 20.25 0.00
N ASN A 36 -11.80 21.24 0.66
CA ASN A 36 -11.52 22.65 0.42
C ASN A 36 -10.55 23.25 1.45
N ASP A 37 -10.42 22.62 2.61
CA ASP A 37 -9.49 23.07 3.66
C ASP A 37 -8.04 22.81 3.26
N ALA A 38 -7.20 23.85 3.36
CA ALA A 38 -5.79 23.78 2.97
C ALA A 38 -4.96 22.88 3.90
N GLY A 39 -5.33 22.77 5.18
CA GLY A 39 -4.69 21.86 6.13
C GLY A 39 -4.99 20.41 5.79
N ALA A 40 -6.25 20.10 5.50
CA ALA A 40 -6.69 18.77 5.07
C ALA A 40 -6.03 18.35 3.74
N LYS A 41 -5.90 19.26 2.76
CA LYS A 41 -5.15 18.97 1.52
C LYS A 41 -3.71 18.56 1.80
N LYS A 42 -2.97 19.35 2.58
CA LYS A 42 -1.59 19.03 2.95
C LYS A 42 -1.46 17.71 3.69
N MET A 43 -2.43 17.38 4.53
CA MET A 43 -2.46 16.08 5.21
C MET A 43 -2.63 14.94 4.19
N PHE A 44 -3.57 15.04 3.26
CA PHE A 44 -3.75 14.02 2.22
C PHE A 44 -2.54 13.93 1.29
N GLU A 45 -1.90 15.03 0.91
CA GLU A 45 -0.64 15.03 0.15
C GLU A 45 0.43 14.19 0.84
N HIS A 46 0.60 14.33 2.16
CA HIS A 46 1.54 13.52 2.94
C HIS A 46 1.16 12.03 2.95
N LEU A 47 -0.13 11.71 3.12
CA LEU A 47 -0.61 10.33 3.12
C LEU A 47 -0.44 9.67 1.75
N ILE A 48 -0.72 10.40 0.67
CA ILE A 48 -0.51 9.98 -0.72
C ILE A 48 0.98 9.68 -0.96
N HIS A 49 1.87 10.56 -0.49
CA HIS A 49 3.31 10.34 -0.61
C HIS A 49 3.74 9.08 0.14
N HIS A 50 3.28 8.90 1.38
CA HIS A 50 3.63 7.74 2.19
C HIS A 50 3.16 6.41 1.59
N SER A 51 1.90 6.35 1.11
CA SER A 51 1.41 5.14 0.42
C SER A 51 2.18 4.83 -0.86
N LYS A 52 2.66 5.85 -1.60
CA LYS A 52 3.54 5.61 -2.77
C LYS A 52 4.87 4.99 -2.37
N GLU A 53 5.51 5.49 -1.31
CA GLU A 53 6.75 4.91 -0.80
C GLU A 53 6.53 3.47 -0.29
N HIS A 54 5.42 3.21 0.40
CA HIS A 54 5.05 1.85 0.82
C HIS A 54 4.87 0.90 -0.37
N ILE A 55 4.14 1.32 -1.42
CA ILE A 55 3.96 0.51 -2.63
C ILE A 55 5.32 0.16 -3.23
N ARG A 56 6.21 1.15 -3.34
CA ARG A 56 7.56 0.95 -3.90
C ARG A 56 8.35 -0.08 -3.08
N LEU A 57 8.41 0.07 -1.76
CA LEU A 57 9.13 -0.86 -0.89
C LEU A 57 8.55 -2.27 -0.97
N LEU A 58 7.22 -2.40 -1.02
CA LEU A 58 6.56 -3.69 -1.14
C LEU A 58 6.79 -4.34 -2.50
N GLU A 59 6.84 -3.56 -3.59
CA GLU A 59 7.19 -4.05 -4.93
C GLU A 59 8.65 -4.52 -4.99
N GLU A 60 9.59 -3.78 -4.39
CA GLU A 60 10.99 -4.20 -4.25
C GLU A 60 11.12 -5.51 -3.46
N GLU A 61 10.41 -5.65 -2.34
CA GLU A 61 10.39 -6.88 -1.54
C GLU A 61 9.70 -8.05 -2.27
N TYR A 62 8.65 -7.78 -3.04
CA TYR A 62 7.98 -8.79 -3.84
C TYR A 62 8.93 -9.42 -4.86
N ASP A 63 9.69 -8.58 -5.57
CA ASP A 63 10.65 -9.04 -6.58
C ASP A 63 11.77 -9.89 -5.94
N LEU A 64 12.29 -9.47 -4.78
CA LEU A 64 13.30 -10.24 -4.04
C LEU A 64 12.79 -11.60 -3.55
N ASN A 65 11.57 -11.65 -3.01
CA ASN A 65 10.99 -12.90 -2.49
C ASN A 65 10.63 -13.88 -3.62
N ILE A 66 10.16 -13.39 -4.76
CA ILE A 66 9.94 -14.23 -5.97
C ILE A 66 11.26 -14.83 -6.46
N MET A 67 12.35 -14.05 -6.46
CA MET A 67 13.68 -14.54 -6.86
C MET A 67 14.27 -15.56 -5.88
N SER A 68 13.91 -15.49 -4.59
CA SER A 68 14.36 -16.45 -3.57
C SER A 68 13.59 -17.78 -3.60
N GLU A 69 12.39 -17.82 -4.19
CA GLU A 69 11.57 -19.04 -4.33
C GLU A 69 11.78 -19.77 -5.69
N MET A 70 12.54 -19.20 -6.63
CA MET A 70 12.97 -19.85 -7.89
C MET A 70 14.25 -20.67 -7.71
#